data_AF-A0A4Y1QPB1-F1
#
_entry.id   AF-A0A4Y1QPB1-F1
#
_cell.length_a   1.000
_cell.length_b   1.000
_cell.length_c   1.000
_cell.angle_alpha   90.00
_cell.angle_beta   90.00
_cell.angle_gamma   90.00
#
_symmetry.space_group_name_H-M   'P 1'
#
loop_
_entity.id
_entity.type
_entity.pdbx_description
1 polymer ?
#
loop_
_entity_poly.entity_id
_entity_poly.type
_entity_poly.pdbx_seq_one_letter_code
_entity_poly.pdbx_strand_id
1 'polypeptide(L)'
;KNEHETSWFVIEYDFNRKRKSLTYWKGAKTVGRDQGRMAACKNGSLQSPIDLSSHRVKLIPHLGNLKTSYKPDNATLKNRGHDISIQWESNAGSIEINGTEYFLKQCHWHSPSEHSINNRSYDMELHMIHISPDLNVTNKIAVIAVLYKIGRANSLLSTLTRHVKSMIDENHEISIGMTDPRKIRIGGKNYYRYMGSLTVPPCTEGVIWTITKKIRTVSRDQVKLFREAVHDYAEVNARPVQPLNLREIHVYDHSSRSTNKS
;
A
#
# COMPACT_ATOMS: atom_id res chain seq x y z
N LYS A 1 15.79 19.69 20.52
CA LYS A 1 14.57 18.86 20.38
C LYS A 1 13.98 19.19 19.02
N ASN A 2 14.31 18.41 17.99
CA ASN A 2 13.84 18.64 16.63
C ASN A 2 12.51 17.90 16.46
N GLU A 3 11.40 18.61 16.59
CA GLU A 3 10.11 18.15 16.11
C GLU A 3 10.12 18.24 14.59
N HIS A 4 10.13 17.09 13.92
CA HIS A 4 9.86 17.04 12.50
C HIS A 4 8.35 17.24 12.29
N GLU A 5 7.93 18.48 12.09
CA GLU A 5 6.57 18.82 11.61
C GLU A 5 6.31 18.11 10.28
N THR A 6 5.42 17.12 10.29
CA THR A 6 4.94 16.45 9.09
C THR A 6 3.70 17.16 8.55
N SER A 7 3.69 17.43 7.24
CA SER A 7 2.61 18.13 6.54
C SER A 7 1.69 17.13 5.84
N TRP A 8 0.37 17.27 5.90
CA TRP A 8 -0.57 16.27 5.38
C TRP A 8 -1.77 16.89 4.63
N PHE A 9 -2.49 16.05 3.88
CA PHE A 9 -3.70 16.40 3.14
C PHE A 9 -4.90 15.60 3.64
N VAL A 10 -6.06 16.24 3.67
CA VAL A 10 -7.39 15.69 3.96
C VAL A 10 -8.18 15.62 2.67
N ILE A 11 -8.96 14.54 2.47
CA ILE A 11 -10.02 14.53 1.45
C ILE A 11 -11.28 15.12 2.10
N GLU A 12 -11.56 16.39 1.85
CA GLU A 12 -12.85 16.99 2.24
C GLU A 12 -13.89 16.74 1.14
N TYR A 13 -15.10 16.33 1.54
CA TYR A 13 -16.26 16.26 0.68
C TYR A 13 -17.06 17.56 0.81
N ASP A 14 -16.99 18.42 -0.20
CA ASP A 14 -17.83 19.62 -0.25
C ASP A 14 -19.26 19.21 -0.63
N PHE A 15 -20.12 19.10 0.39
CA PHE A 15 -21.54 18.74 0.24
C PHE A 15 -22.31 19.75 -0.61
N ASN A 16 -21.90 21.02 -0.65
CA ASN A 16 -22.59 22.06 -1.41
C ASN A 16 -22.23 22.00 -2.90
N ARG A 17 -21.01 21.58 -3.24
CA ARG A 17 -20.54 21.48 -4.64
C ARG A 17 -20.51 20.07 -5.21
N LYS A 18 -20.83 19.04 -4.41
CA LYS A 18 -20.78 17.61 -4.78
C LYS A 18 -19.45 17.22 -5.45
N ARG A 19 -18.32 17.75 -4.96
CA ARG A 19 -16.98 17.47 -5.48
C ARG A 19 -16.04 17.05 -4.34
N LYS A 20 -15.15 16.10 -4.63
CA LYS A 20 -14.02 15.75 -3.77
C LYS A 20 -12.85 16.70 -4.08
N SER A 21 -12.32 17.41 -3.09
CA SER A 21 -11.09 18.19 -3.24
C SER A 21 -10.01 17.69 -2.28
N LEU A 22 -8.76 17.66 -2.76
CA LEU A 22 -7.59 17.46 -1.90
C LEU A 22 -7.32 18.80 -1.19
N THR A 23 -7.49 18.85 0.13
CA THR A 23 -7.23 20.06 0.93
C THR A 23 -5.99 19.87 1.79
N TYR A 24 -5.07 20.83 1.74
CA TYR A 24 -3.84 20.85 2.55
C TYR A 24 -4.18 21.28 3.98
N TRP A 25 -3.82 20.45 4.97
CA TRP A 25 -3.91 20.85 6.38
C TRP A 25 -2.51 20.78 6.99
N LYS A 26 -1.91 21.96 7.18
CA LYS A 26 -0.96 22.21 8.28
C LYS A 26 -1.77 22.87 9.39
N GLY A 27 -1.55 22.44 10.65
CA GLY A 27 -2.20 23.04 11.81
C GLY A 27 -2.24 24.57 11.72
N ALA A 28 -3.41 25.13 12.03
CA ALA A 28 -3.73 26.54 12.25
C ALA A 28 -2.82 27.58 11.55
N LYS A 29 -2.66 27.53 10.22
CA LYS A 29 -2.41 28.68 9.32
C LYS A 29 -2.20 28.17 7.89
N THR A 30 -3.11 28.52 7.00
CA THR A 30 -2.94 28.36 5.55
C THR A 30 -1.84 29.29 5.06
N VAL A 31 -0.71 28.75 4.60
CA VAL A 31 0.33 29.51 3.89
C VAL A 31 0.64 28.80 2.57
N GLY A 32 0.59 29.56 1.48
CA GLY A 32 0.81 29.08 0.12
C GLY A 32 2.25 28.73 -0.22
N ARG A 33 2.40 28.05 -1.37
CA ARG A 33 3.61 27.56 -2.08
C ARG A 33 4.16 26.20 -1.63
N ASP A 34 3.62 25.13 -2.24
CA ASP A 34 4.37 23.90 -2.51
C ASP A 34 3.93 23.21 -3.83
N GLN A 35 3.58 24.01 -4.85
CA GLN A 35 3.03 23.51 -6.13
C GLN A 35 4.01 22.65 -6.94
N GLY A 36 5.32 22.80 -6.75
CA GLY A 36 6.34 22.08 -7.53
C GLY A 36 6.52 20.61 -7.14
N ARG A 37 6.52 20.29 -5.84
CA ARG A 37 6.74 18.91 -5.34
C ARG A 37 5.55 17.97 -5.55
N MET A 38 4.36 18.53 -5.81
CA MET A 38 3.11 17.80 -5.95
C MET A 38 2.60 17.69 -7.38
N ALA A 39 3.32 18.27 -8.35
CA ALA A 39 2.91 18.29 -9.74
C ALA A 39 2.62 16.88 -10.29
N ALA A 40 3.40 15.87 -9.85
CA ALA A 40 3.21 14.48 -10.25
C ALA A 40 1.84 13.91 -9.84
N CYS A 41 1.32 14.27 -8.66
CA CYS A 41 0.01 13.81 -8.20
C CYS A 41 -1.14 14.22 -9.14
N LYS A 42 -1.00 15.37 -9.82
CA LYS A 42 -2.01 15.94 -10.72
C LYS A 42 -1.73 15.64 -12.19
N ASN A 43 -0.47 15.68 -12.60
CA ASN A 43 -0.05 15.65 -14.00
C ASN A 43 0.58 14.31 -14.42
N GLY A 44 0.83 13.40 -13.48
CA GLY A 44 1.42 12.10 -13.77
C GLY A 44 0.49 11.20 -14.59
N SER A 45 1.05 10.45 -15.54
CA SER A 45 0.30 9.54 -16.42
C SER A 45 0.33 8.08 -15.95
N LEU A 46 1.17 7.75 -14.96
CA LEU A 46 1.33 6.42 -14.38
C LEU A 46 0.87 6.39 -12.91
N GLN A 47 -0.11 7.23 -12.55
CA GLN A 47 -0.58 7.36 -11.17
C GLN A 47 -1.32 6.11 -10.65
N SER A 48 -1.18 5.85 -9.35
CA SER A 48 -1.81 4.74 -8.63
C SER A 48 -2.73 5.28 -7.52
N PRO A 49 -3.74 4.52 -7.06
CA PRO A 49 -4.09 3.15 -7.46
C PRO A 49 -4.83 3.09 -8.82
N ILE A 50 -5.06 1.88 -9.34
CA ILE A 50 -5.87 1.64 -10.56
C ILE A 50 -6.95 0.57 -10.33
N ASP A 51 -7.95 0.51 -11.23
CA ASP A 51 -8.82 -0.66 -11.35
C ASP A 51 -8.16 -1.75 -12.19
N LEU A 52 -8.16 -2.97 -11.67
CA LEU A 52 -7.54 -4.16 -12.25
C LEU A 52 -8.52 -4.96 -13.12
N SER A 53 -9.24 -4.26 -14.02
CA SER A 53 -10.25 -4.86 -14.90
C SER A 53 -9.70 -6.00 -15.76
N SER A 54 -10.42 -7.13 -15.81
CA SER A 54 -10.05 -8.28 -16.64
C SER A 54 -9.87 -7.99 -18.14
N HIS A 55 -10.63 -7.04 -18.70
CA HIS A 55 -10.60 -6.67 -20.12
C HIS A 55 -9.28 -6.02 -20.59
N ARG A 56 -8.44 -5.54 -19.67
CA ARG A 56 -7.21 -4.79 -19.99
C ARG A 56 -5.95 -5.49 -19.48
N VAL A 57 -6.10 -6.76 -19.15
CA VAL A 57 -5.05 -7.61 -18.58
C VAL A 57 -4.44 -8.46 -19.68
N LYS A 58 -3.11 -8.45 -19.77
CA LYS A 58 -2.34 -9.39 -20.60
C LYS A 58 -1.80 -10.51 -19.72
N LEU A 59 -2.10 -11.76 -20.09
CA LEU A 59 -1.52 -12.93 -19.42
C LEU A 59 -0.06 -13.06 -19.84
N ILE A 60 0.85 -13.08 -18.87
CA ILE A 60 2.29 -13.20 -19.12
C ILE A 60 2.84 -14.40 -18.33
N PRO A 61 2.88 -15.61 -18.94
CA PRO A 61 3.27 -16.85 -18.24
C PRO A 61 4.73 -16.89 -17.74
N HIS A 62 5.59 -16.05 -18.30
CA HIS A 62 7.03 -16.02 -17.97
C HIS A 62 7.38 -15.16 -16.75
N LEU A 63 6.44 -14.40 -16.18
CA LEU A 63 6.67 -13.62 -14.94
C LEU A 63 7.13 -14.51 -13.76
N GLY A 64 6.69 -15.77 -13.74
CA GLY A 64 7.06 -16.72 -12.70
C GLY A 64 6.43 -16.43 -11.33
N ASN A 65 6.68 -17.34 -10.39
CA ASN A 65 6.20 -17.17 -9.02
C ASN A 65 6.90 -15.97 -8.38
N LEU A 66 6.19 -15.26 -7.50
CA LEU A 66 6.79 -14.22 -6.68
C LEU A 66 7.88 -14.85 -5.80
N LYS A 67 9.14 -14.45 -6.03
CA LYS A 67 10.30 -14.91 -5.27
C LYS A 67 10.45 -14.04 -4.03
N THR A 68 10.36 -14.64 -2.85
CA THR A 68 10.46 -13.94 -1.57
C THR A 68 11.43 -14.65 -0.64
N SER A 69 12.26 -13.88 0.08
CA SER A 69 13.28 -14.34 1.01
C SER A 69 13.11 -13.70 2.41
N TYR A 70 11.86 -13.49 2.83
CA TYR A 70 11.58 -12.81 4.10
C TYR A 70 12.10 -13.59 5.31
N LYS A 71 12.63 -12.82 6.26
CA LYS A 71 13.08 -13.31 7.56
C LYS A 71 12.59 -12.38 8.67
N PRO A 72 12.44 -12.91 9.90
CA PRO A 72 12.08 -12.09 11.04
C PRO A 72 13.15 -11.03 11.35
N ASP A 73 12.73 -9.86 11.78
CA ASP A 73 13.60 -8.76 12.21
C ASP A 73 12.88 -7.89 13.25
N ASN A 74 13.62 -7.08 14.01
CA ASN A 74 13.02 -6.11 14.92
C ASN A 74 12.19 -5.10 14.13
N ALA A 75 11.03 -4.74 14.69
CA ALA A 75 10.12 -3.81 14.06
C ALA A 75 9.45 -2.87 15.05
N THR A 76 9.04 -1.73 14.51
CA THR A 76 8.33 -0.67 15.20
C THR A 76 6.98 -0.46 14.53
N LEU A 77 5.92 -0.52 15.33
CA LEU A 77 4.58 -0.10 14.92
C LEU A 77 4.50 1.43 15.07
N LYS A 78 3.96 2.10 14.06
CA LYS A 78 3.87 3.56 14.02
C LYS A 78 2.47 3.99 13.62
N ASN A 79 1.89 4.90 14.38
CA ASN A 79 0.81 5.75 13.88
C ASN A 79 1.43 6.99 13.23
N ARG A 80 1.25 7.12 11.91
CA ARG A 80 1.79 8.25 11.13
C ARG A 80 0.75 9.36 10.92
N GLY A 81 -0.35 9.30 11.66
CA GLY A 81 -1.49 10.21 11.56
C GLY A 81 -2.43 9.90 10.40
N HIS A 82 -1.93 9.34 9.29
CA HIS A 82 -2.73 8.99 8.10
C HIS A 82 -2.81 7.48 7.84
N ASP A 83 -1.96 6.69 8.48
CA ASP A 83 -2.03 5.23 8.49
C ASP A 83 -1.29 4.65 9.71
N ILE A 84 -1.57 3.38 9.95
CA ILE A 84 -0.78 2.54 10.84
C ILE A 84 0.23 1.81 9.97
N SER A 85 1.49 1.78 10.40
CA SER A 85 2.57 1.11 9.67
C SER A 85 3.46 0.27 10.58
N ILE A 86 4.05 -0.79 10.03
CA ILE A 86 5.17 -1.51 10.63
C ILE A 86 6.42 -1.15 9.85
N GLN A 87 7.46 -0.70 10.54
CA GLN A 87 8.78 -0.46 9.97
C GLN A 87 9.78 -1.47 10.55
N TRP A 88 10.49 -2.18 9.69
CA TRP A 88 11.59 -3.06 10.10
C TRP A 88 12.90 -2.29 10.17
N GLU A 89 13.69 -2.56 11.20
CA GLU A 89 14.87 -1.76 11.55
C GLU A 89 16.07 -2.05 10.65
N SER A 90 16.31 -3.32 10.36
CA SER A 90 17.52 -3.77 9.68
C SER A 90 17.20 -4.45 8.34
N ASN A 91 16.97 -5.77 8.38
CA ASN A 91 16.83 -6.60 7.20
C ASN A 91 15.76 -7.67 7.42
N ALA A 92 14.53 -7.35 7.03
CA ALA A 92 13.39 -8.26 7.02
C ALA A 92 13.35 -9.20 5.78
N GLY A 93 14.44 -9.23 5.00
CA GLY A 93 14.54 -9.97 3.73
C GLY A 93 14.05 -9.16 2.52
N SER A 94 13.93 -9.84 1.38
CA SER A 94 13.71 -9.21 0.08
C SER A 94 12.67 -9.93 -0.76
N ILE A 95 12.31 -9.28 -1.86
CA ILE A 95 11.70 -9.90 -3.03
C ILE A 95 12.65 -9.75 -4.21
N GLU A 96 12.56 -10.68 -5.17
CA GLU A 96 13.31 -10.61 -6.41
C GLU A 96 12.36 -10.43 -7.59
N ILE A 97 12.65 -9.44 -8.45
CA ILE A 97 11.92 -9.17 -9.68
C ILE A 97 12.93 -9.10 -10.82
N ASN A 98 12.85 -10.04 -11.77
CA ASN A 98 13.73 -10.11 -12.94
C ASN A 98 15.24 -10.06 -12.60
N GLY A 99 15.65 -10.73 -11.51
CA GLY A 99 17.04 -10.74 -11.05
C GLY A 99 17.44 -9.54 -10.18
N THR A 100 16.58 -8.53 -10.03
CA THR A 100 16.82 -7.41 -9.12
C THR A 100 16.21 -7.67 -7.75
N GLU A 101 17.01 -7.48 -6.70
CA GLU A 101 16.54 -7.57 -5.31
C GLU A 101 15.95 -6.24 -4.81
N TYR A 102 14.85 -6.35 -4.07
CA TYR A 102 14.18 -5.26 -3.38
C TYR A 102 13.93 -5.64 -1.92
N PHE A 103 14.56 -4.93 -0.99
CA PHE A 103 14.50 -5.22 0.45
C PHE A 103 13.26 -4.61 1.08
N LEU A 104 12.54 -5.39 1.89
CA LEU A 104 11.37 -4.91 2.63
C LEU A 104 11.79 -3.86 3.65
N LYS A 105 11.07 -2.73 3.67
CA LYS A 105 11.33 -1.64 4.61
C LYS A 105 10.17 -1.42 5.57
N GLN A 106 8.96 -1.36 5.04
CA GLN A 106 7.77 -1.10 5.84
C GLN A 106 6.53 -1.64 5.17
N CYS A 107 5.46 -1.79 5.97
CA CYS A 107 4.13 -2.02 5.45
C CYS A 107 3.11 -1.13 6.16
N HIS A 108 2.02 -0.79 5.49
CA HIS A 108 0.95 0.04 6.03
C HIS A 108 -0.41 -0.34 5.45
N TRP A 109 -1.47 0.07 6.13
CA TRP A 109 -2.85 -0.30 5.78
C TRP A 109 -3.67 0.91 5.34
N HIS A 110 -4.46 0.70 4.29
CA HIS A 110 -5.51 1.58 3.84
C HIS A 110 -6.88 0.95 4.08
N SER A 111 -7.89 1.74 4.47
CA SER A 111 -9.28 1.31 4.49
C SER A 111 -10.19 2.43 3.95
N PRO A 112 -11.02 2.16 2.91
CA PRO A 112 -11.13 0.91 2.15
C PRO A 112 -9.87 0.61 1.32
N SER A 113 -9.91 -0.40 0.44
CA SER A 113 -8.81 -0.63 -0.50
C SER A 113 -8.67 0.53 -1.49
N GLU A 114 -7.43 0.83 -1.84
CA GLU A 114 -7.08 1.82 -2.85
C GLU A 114 -7.27 1.22 -4.25
N HIS A 115 -6.75 0.01 -4.49
CA HIS A 115 -7.00 -0.74 -5.70
C HIS A 115 -8.42 -1.29 -5.72
N SER A 116 -8.93 -1.46 -6.94
CA SER A 116 -10.18 -2.18 -7.19
C SER A 116 -9.98 -3.28 -8.22
N ILE A 117 -10.89 -4.26 -8.23
CA ILE A 117 -10.92 -5.31 -9.24
C ILE A 117 -12.31 -5.30 -9.87
N ASN A 118 -12.38 -5.01 -11.17
CA ASN A 118 -13.64 -4.85 -11.90
C ASN A 118 -14.56 -3.82 -11.21
N ASN A 119 -14.00 -2.65 -10.88
CA ASN A 119 -14.61 -1.53 -10.17
C ASN A 119 -15.12 -1.84 -8.76
N ARG A 120 -14.75 -3.00 -8.20
CA ARG A 120 -15.07 -3.37 -6.82
C ARG A 120 -13.90 -3.04 -5.89
N SER A 121 -14.16 -2.14 -4.94
CA SER A 121 -13.29 -1.90 -3.78
C SER A 121 -13.49 -2.98 -2.71
N TYR A 122 -12.46 -3.18 -1.90
CA TYR A 122 -12.38 -4.14 -0.80
C TYR A 122 -12.29 -3.39 0.54
N ASP A 123 -12.45 -4.12 1.64
CA ASP A 123 -12.64 -3.50 2.96
C ASP A 123 -11.35 -2.90 3.54
N MET A 124 -10.19 -3.41 3.12
CA MET A 124 -8.87 -2.93 3.52
C MET A 124 -7.80 -3.40 2.52
N GLU A 125 -6.69 -2.69 2.46
CA GLU A 125 -5.52 -3.04 1.64
C GLU A 125 -4.24 -2.83 2.43
N LEU A 126 -3.29 -3.76 2.32
CA LEU A 126 -1.95 -3.63 2.88
C LEU A 126 -0.97 -3.38 1.75
N HIS A 127 -0.08 -2.41 1.92
CA HIS A 127 1.06 -2.19 1.05
C HIS A 127 2.35 -2.60 1.76
N MET A 128 3.16 -3.44 1.13
CA MET A 128 4.51 -3.77 1.57
C MET A 128 5.51 -3.08 0.66
N ILE A 129 6.28 -2.14 1.19
CA ILE A 129 7.21 -1.30 0.44
C ILE A 129 8.62 -1.91 0.47
N HIS A 130 9.17 -2.12 -0.72
CA HIS A 130 10.50 -2.67 -0.92
C HIS A 130 11.36 -1.70 -1.72
N ILE A 131 12.64 -1.63 -1.39
CA ILE A 131 13.60 -0.73 -2.03
C ILE A 131 14.81 -1.52 -2.50
N SER A 132 15.19 -1.36 -3.76
CA SER A 132 16.45 -1.88 -4.29
C SER A 132 17.61 -0.94 -3.95
N PRO A 133 18.71 -1.44 -3.36
CA PRO A 133 19.90 -0.65 -3.08
C PRO A 133 20.82 -0.51 -4.31
N ASP A 134 20.62 -1.32 -5.36
CA ASP A 134 21.44 -1.30 -6.58
C ASP A 134 21.30 0.05 -7.26
N LEU A 135 22.40 0.82 -7.35
CA LEU A 135 22.43 2.16 -7.92
C LEU A 135 22.07 2.20 -9.42
N ASN A 136 22.23 1.09 -10.15
CA ASN A 136 21.97 1.01 -11.60
C ASN A 136 20.50 0.77 -11.95
N VAL A 137 19.67 0.40 -10.97
CA VAL A 137 18.24 0.14 -11.21
C VAL A 137 17.45 1.45 -11.26
N THR A 138 16.73 1.73 -12.35
CA THR A 138 15.90 2.94 -12.45
C THR A 138 14.69 2.89 -11.51
N ASN A 139 13.94 1.78 -11.54
CA ASN A 139 12.75 1.59 -10.71
C ASN A 139 13.12 1.03 -9.35
N LYS A 140 13.50 1.90 -8.41
CA LYS A 140 13.99 1.53 -7.08
C LYS A 140 12.94 0.94 -6.15
N ILE A 141 11.66 1.26 -6.36
CA ILE A 141 10.57 0.92 -5.43
C ILE A 141 9.70 -0.18 -6.02
N ALA A 142 9.48 -1.24 -5.26
CA ALA A 142 8.51 -2.28 -5.55
C ALA A 142 7.53 -2.42 -4.39
N VAL A 143 6.23 -2.52 -4.70
CA VAL A 143 5.17 -2.64 -3.71
C VAL A 143 4.39 -3.93 -3.93
N ILE A 144 4.19 -4.68 -2.85
CA ILE A 144 3.22 -5.78 -2.84
C ILE A 144 1.95 -5.32 -2.13
N ALA A 145 0.81 -5.44 -2.82
CA ALA A 145 -0.50 -5.17 -2.25
C ALA A 145 -1.25 -6.46 -1.89
N VAL A 146 -1.89 -6.45 -0.73
CA VAL A 146 -2.78 -7.52 -0.26
C VAL A 146 -4.16 -6.93 0.04
N LEU A 147 -5.17 -7.41 -0.68
CA LEU A 147 -6.56 -6.99 -0.49
C LEU A 147 -7.25 -7.85 0.57
N TYR A 148 -8.08 -7.23 1.40
CA TYR A 148 -8.85 -7.90 2.45
C TYR A 148 -10.34 -7.67 2.27
N LYS A 149 -11.14 -8.71 2.50
CA LYS A 149 -12.59 -8.60 2.69
C LYS A 149 -12.98 -8.93 4.12
N ILE A 150 -14.10 -8.40 4.59
CA ILE A 150 -14.67 -8.75 5.88
C ILE A 150 -14.90 -10.26 5.97
N GLY A 151 -14.46 -10.85 7.08
CA GLY A 151 -14.57 -12.27 7.37
C GLY A 151 -13.88 -12.62 8.68
N ARG A 152 -13.15 -13.74 8.69
CA ARG A 152 -12.35 -14.15 9.85
C ARG A 152 -11.27 -13.11 10.17
N ALA A 153 -11.06 -12.88 11.47
CA ALA A 153 -10.01 -11.99 11.96
C ALA A 153 -8.63 -12.37 11.40
N ASN A 154 -7.86 -11.36 11.03
CA ASN A 154 -6.50 -11.52 10.59
C ASN A 154 -5.58 -11.77 11.80
N SER A 155 -4.77 -12.82 11.74
CA SER A 155 -3.91 -13.23 12.86
C SER A 155 -2.82 -12.21 13.17
N LEU A 156 -2.24 -11.55 12.17
CA LEU A 156 -1.24 -10.50 12.38
C LEU A 156 -1.89 -9.27 13.03
N LEU A 157 -3.02 -8.80 12.51
CA LEU A 157 -3.69 -7.64 13.11
C LEU A 157 -4.17 -7.91 14.55
N SER A 158 -4.45 -9.16 14.88
CA SER A 158 -4.78 -9.56 16.25
C SER A 158 -3.60 -9.33 17.21
N THR A 159 -2.35 -9.56 16.77
CA THR A 159 -1.17 -9.31 17.62
C THR A 159 -0.92 -7.81 17.82
N LEU A 160 -1.38 -6.96 16.90
CA LEU A 160 -1.21 -5.52 16.95
C LEU A 160 -2.33 -4.81 17.73
N THR A 161 -3.45 -5.49 17.99
CA THR A 161 -4.69 -4.87 18.50
C THR A 161 -4.49 -4.03 19.77
N ARG A 162 -3.72 -4.53 20.75
CA ARG A 162 -3.47 -3.77 22.00
C ARG A 162 -2.65 -2.51 21.74
N HIS A 163 -1.65 -2.59 20.86
CA HIS A 163 -0.79 -1.46 20.53
C HIS A 163 -1.55 -0.43 19.69
N VAL A 164 -2.36 -0.84 18.71
CA VAL A 164 -3.16 0.09 17.91
C VAL A 164 -4.19 0.82 18.77
N LYS A 165 -4.83 0.13 19.74
CA LYS A 165 -5.75 0.77 20.70
C LYS A 165 -5.08 1.86 21.55
N SER A 166 -3.80 1.70 21.90
CA SER A 166 -3.07 2.70 22.66
C SER A 166 -2.51 3.84 21.80
N MET A 167 -2.77 3.84 20.49
CA MET A 167 -2.32 4.86 19.54
C MET A 167 -3.46 5.73 18.99
N ILE A 168 -4.69 5.55 19.47
CA ILE A 168 -5.85 6.35 19.04
C ILE A 168 -5.58 7.82 19.35
N ASP A 169 -5.72 8.66 18.32
CA ASP A 169 -5.48 10.12 18.35
C ASP A 169 -4.09 10.59 18.80
N GLU A 170 -3.13 9.66 18.94
CA GLU A 170 -1.76 9.95 19.33
C GLU A 170 -0.78 9.48 18.25
N ASN A 171 0.01 10.42 17.71
CA ASN A 171 1.19 10.07 16.92
C ASN A 171 2.20 9.37 17.83
N HIS A 172 2.32 8.06 17.67
CA HIS A 172 3.06 7.24 18.60
C HIS A 172 3.79 6.11 17.89
N GLU A 173 4.96 5.75 18.40
CA GLU A 173 5.79 4.66 17.90
C GLU A 173 6.04 3.65 19.03
N ILE A 174 5.77 2.37 18.77
CA ILE A 174 5.99 1.28 19.73
C ILE A 174 6.87 0.22 19.09
N SER A 175 8.00 -0.10 19.73
CA SER A 175 8.75 -1.29 19.37
C SER A 175 7.91 -2.53 19.66
N ILE A 176 7.64 -3.33 18.64
CA ILE A 176 6.88 -4.58 18.72
C ILE A 176 7.80 -5.81 18.70
N GLY A 177 9.11 -5.57 18.81
CA GLY A 177 10.16 -6.59 18.81
C GLY A 177 10.21 -7.39 17.52
N MET A 178 10.65 -8.64 17.67
CA MET A 178 10.97 -9.55 16.58
C MET A 178 9.71 -9.96 15.79
N THR A 179 9.54 -9.38 14.59
CA THR A 179 8.33 -9.48 13.77
C THR A 179 8.63 -10.13 12.43
N ASP A 180 7.97 -11.27 12.17
CA ASP A 180 8.14 -12.03 10.93
C ASP A 180 7.19 -11.53 9.81
N PRO A 181 7.70 -10.95 8.70
CA PRO A 181 6.88 -10.51 7.58
C PRO A 181 6.04 -11.62 6.94
N ARG A 182 6.48 -12.88 7.07
CA ARG A 182 5.75 -14.04 6.53
C ARG A 182 4.36 -14.21 7.17
N LYS A 183 4.13 -13.63 8.36
CA LYS A 183 2.81 -13.57 9.04
C LYS A 183 1.78 -12.69 8.32
N ILE A 184 2.20 -11.80 7.42
CA ILE A 184 1.29 -11.10 6.49
C ILE A 184 0.59 -12.12 5.59
N ARG A 185 1.30 -13.20 5.27
CA ARG A 185 0.85 -14.28 4.40
C ARG A 185 0.36 -13.72 3.06
N ILE A 186 1.22 -13.02 2.33
CA ILE A 186 0.90 -12.41 1.03
C ILE A 186 0.13 -13.38 0.10
N GLY A 187 0.53 -14.65 0.07
CA GLY A 187 -0.28 -15.77 -0.44
C GLY A 187 -0.66 -15.69 -1.93
N GLY A 188 -1.10 -16.83 -2.45
CA GLY A 188 -1.48 -16.95 -3.86
C GLY A 188 -0.27 -16.99 -4.80
N LYS A 189 -0.36 -17.82 -5.83
CA LYS A 189 0.67 -17.86 -6.87
C LYS A 189 0.39 -16.84 -7.97
N ASN A 190 -0.81 -16.25 -7.97
CA ASN A 190 -1.32 -15.42 -9.04
C ASN A 190 -1.40 -13.96 -8.58
N TYR A 191 -0.96 -13.04 -9.43
CA TYR A 191 -0.89 -11.62 -9.12
C TYR A 191 -1.03 -10.76 -10.39
N TYR A 192 -1.43 -9.51 -10.18
CA TYR A 192 -1.33 -8.44 -11.17
C TYR A 192 0.01 -7.72 -11.01
N ARG A 193 0.59 -7.25 -12.11
CA ARG A 193 1.83 -6.48 -12.14
C ARG A 193 1.66 -5.29 -13.09
N TYR A 194 2.00 -4.09 -12.64
CA TYR A 194 1.99 -2.90 -13.48
C TYR A 194 2.98 -1.83 -12.97
N MET A 195 3.30 -0.86 -13.83
CA MET A 195 4.09 0.31 -13.46
C MET A 195 3.19 1.46 -13.00
N GLY A 196 3.45 1.96 -11.80
CA GLY A 196 2.61 2.93 -11.12
C GLY A 196 3.39 4.02 -10.39
N SER A 197 2.76 4.53 -9.34
CA SER A 197 3.28 5.60 -8.48
C SER A 197 3.09 5.25 -7.01
N LEU A 198 3.67 6.06 -6.13
CA LEU A 198 3.19 6.14 -4.75
C LEU A 198 1.73 6.63 -4.73
N THR A 199 0.94 6.13 -3.78
CA THR A 199 -0.46 6.53 -3.58
C THR A 199 -0.61 7.68 -2.59
N VAL A 200 0.50 8.05 -1.92
CA VAL A 200 0.63 9.25 -1.10
C VAL A 200 1.57 10.27 -1.76
N PRO A 201 1.45 11.57 -1.46
CA PRO A 201 2.39 12.58 -1.92
C PRO A 201 3.86 12.21 -1.62
N PRO A 202 4.81 12.50 -2.53
CA PRO A 202 4.66 13.32 -3.74
C PRO A 202 4.15 12.56 -4.98
N CYS A 203 3.56 11.36 -4.82
CA CYS A 203 3.02 10.54 -5.90
C CYS A 203 4.03 10.21 -7.01
N THR A 204 5.29 10.01 -6.62
CA THR A 204 6.40 9.67 -7.51
C THR A 204 6.08 8.42 -8.33
N GLU A 205 6.26 8.50 -9.64
CA GLU A 205 6.08 7.39 -10.58
C GLU A 205 7.30 6.46 -10.62
N GLY A 206 7.18 5.35 -11.36
CA GLY A 206 8.24 4.36 -11.48
C GLY A 206 8.21 3.30 -10.36
N VAL A 207 7.07 3.13 -9.70
CA VAL A 207 6.84 2.09 -8.71
C VAL A 207 6.37 0.80 -9.38
N ILE A 208 7.02 -0.32 -9.08
CA ILE A 208 6.61 -1.64 -9.57
C ILE A 208 5.54 -2.21 -8.62
N TRP A 209 4.28 -2.25 -9.06
CA TRP A 209 3.18 -2.76 -8.25
C TRP A 209 2.94 -4.25 -8.47
N THR A 210 2.74 -5.00 -7.40
CA THR A 210 2.35 -6.42 -7.41
C THR A 210 1.12 -6.63 -6.54
N ILE A 211 -0.05 -6.85 -7.14
CA ILE A 211 -1.30 -7.04 -6.39
C ILE A 211 -1.65 -8.51 -6.38
N THR A 212 -1.65 -9.12 -5.19
CA THR A 212 -1.98 -10.53 -5.03
C THR A 212 -3.46 -10.78 -5.38
N LYS A 213 -3.77 -11.81 -6.20
CA LYS A 213 -5.17 -12.15 -6.56
C LYS A 213 -5.93 -12.78 -5.40
N LYS A 214 -5.22 -13.33 -4.41
CA LYS A 214 -5.83 -14.02 -3.27
C LYS A 214 -6.32 -13.00 -2.25
N ILE A 215 -7.63 -12.76 -2.25
CA ILE A 215 -8.26 -11.88 -1.26
C ILE A 215 -8.20 -12.52 0.13
N ARG A 216 -7.63 -11.79 1.08
CA ARG A 216 -7.51 -12.16 2.49
C ARG A 216 -8.76 -11.77 3.29
N THR A 217 -8.82 -12.20 4.54
CA THR A 217 -9.90 -11.83 5.45
C THR A 217 -9.40 -10.97 6.59
N VAL A 218 -10.26 -10.06 7.04
CA VAL A 218 -10.09 -9.19 8.20
C VAL A 218 -11.44 -9.11 8.93
N SER A 219 -11.47 -8.99 10.26
CA SER A 219 -12.75 -8.81 10.97
C SER A 219 -13.22 -7.35 10.87
N ARG A 220 -14.52 -7.12 11.05
CA ARG A 220 -15.08 -5.75 11.11
C ARG A 220 -14.41 -4.92 12.20
N ASP A 221 -14.22 -5.51 13.38
CA ASP A 221 -13.61 -4.82 14.52
C ASP A 221 -12.16 -4.41 14.26
N GLN A 222 -11.40 -5.23 13.51
CA GLN A 222 -10.05 -4.88 13.11
C GLN A 222 -10.01 -3.72 12.12
N VAL A 223 -10.92 -3.70 11.15
CA VAL A 223 -11.05 -2.58 10.21
C VAL A 223 -11.41 -1.31 10.98
N LYS A 224 -12.42 -1.39 11.85
CA LYS A 224 -12.87 -0.28 12.68
C LYS A 224 -11.74 0.28 13.53
N LEU A 225 -11.01 -0.58 14.24
CA LEU A 225 -9.88 -0.18 15.07
C LEU A 225 -8.79 0.56 14.30
N PHE A 226 -8.47 0.12 13.08
CA PHE A 226 -7.44 0.79 12.27
C PHE A 226 -7.90 2.14 11.74
N ARG A 227 -9.21 2.32 11.50
CA ARG A 227 -9.78 3.62 11.12
C ARG A 227 -9.82 4.60 12.29
N GLU A 228 -10.20 4.11 13.47
CA GLU A 228 -10.22 4.92 14.71
C GLU A 228 -8.82 5.31 15.18
N ALA A 229 -7.79 4.54 14.82
CA ALA A 229 -6.43 4.84 15.27
C ALA A 229 -5.78 6.01 14.53
N VAL A 230 -6.22 6.33 13.31
CA VAL A 230 -5.66 7.44 12.52
C VAL A 230 -6.49 8.70 12.75
N HIS A 231 -5.97 9.87 12.40
CA HIS A 231 -6.71 11.13 12.59
C HIS A 231 -8.06 11.11 11.84
N ASP A 232 -9.05 11.87 12.32
CA ASP A 232 -10.39 11.98 11.72
C ASP A 232 -10.38 12.17 10.20
N TYR A 233 -9.46 13.00 9.69
CA TYR A 233 -9.34 13.26 8.27
C TYR A 233 -8.86 12.09 7.42
N ALA A 234 -8.26 11.09 8.07
CA ALA A 234 -7.69 9.88 7.50
C ALA A 234 -8.49 8.63 7.89
N GLU A 235 -9.62 8.76 8.59
CA GLU A 235 -10.53 7.63 8.89
C GLU A 235 -10.88 6.85 7.60
N VAL A 236 -10.90 7.57 6.47
CA VAL A 236 -10.85 7.01 5.12
C VAL A 236 -9.56 7.47 4.42
N ASN A 237 -8.51 6.66 4.49
CA ASN A 237 -7.18 6.98 3.97
C ASN A 237 -6.89 6.39 2.58
N ALA A 238 -7.92 6.13 1.76
CA ALA A 238 -7.75 5.54 0.44
C ALA A 238 -7.79 6.60 -0.67
N ARG A 239 -6.69 6.75 -1.42
CA ARG A 239 -6.65 7.56 -2.64
C ARG A 239 -7.63 6.98 -3.68
N PRO A 240 -8.41 7.82 -4.39
CA PRO A 240 -9.27 7.35 -5.46
C PRO A 240 -8.50 6.66 -6.60
N VAL A 241 -9.16 5.73 -7.28
CA VAL A 241 -8.66 5.09 -8.52
C VAL A 241 -8.29 6.16 -9.56
N GLN A 242 -7.11 6.01 -10.13
CA GLN A 242 -6.55 6.89 -11.16
C GLN A 242 -6.78 6.29 -12.55
N PRO A 243 -6.83 7.12 -13.62
CA PRO A 243 -6.99 6.65 -14.98
C PRO A 243 -5.90 5.66 -15.39
N LEU A 244 -6.27 4.54 -16.02
CA LEU A 244 -5.28 3.56 -16.49
C LEU A 244 -4.34 4.14 -17.56
N ASN A 245 -4.85 5.08 -18.38
CA ASN A 245 -4.17 5.60 -19.56
C ASN A 245 -3.74 4.44 -20.48
N LEU A 246 -2.54 4.50 -21.06
CA LEU A 246 -2.01 3.50 -21.99
C LEU A 246 -1.25 2.36 -21.28
N ARG A 247 -1.38 2.23 -19.95
CA ARG A 247 -0.65 1.21 -19.18
C ARG A 247 -1.19 -0.18 -19.43
N GLU A 248 -0.28 -1.12 -19.57
CA GLU A 248 -0.59 -2.54 -19.55
C GLU A 248 -0.60 -3.08 -18.12
N ILE A 249 -1.57 -3.95 -17.84
CA ILE A 249 -1.63 -4.70 -16.60
C ILE A 249 -1.26 -6.14 -16.94
N HIS A 250 -0.17 -6.63 -16.38
CA HIS A 250 0.24 -8.02 -16.57
C HIS A 250 -0.41 -8.88 -15.50
N VAL A 251 -0.86 -10.08 -15.87
CA VAL A 251 -1.25 -11.11 -14.91
C VAL A 251 -0.36 -12.33 -15.05
N TYR A 252 0.10 -12.79 -13.90
CA TYR A 252 0.67 -14.11 -13.77
C TYR A 252 -0.39 -15.05 -13.19
N ASP A 253 -0.61 -16.17 -13.86
CA ASP A 253 -1.46 -17.25 -13.40
C ASP A 253 -0.67 -18.56 -13.42
N HIS A 254 -0.53 -19.23 -12.28
CA HIS A 254 0.20 -20.48 -12.21
C HIS A 254 -0.54 -21.62 -12.91
N SER A 255 -1.88 -21.63 -12.97
CA SER A 255 -2.61 -22.74 -13.60
C SER A 255 -2.48 -22.78 -15.12
N SER A 256 -2.06 -21.69 -15.78
CA SER A 256 -1.81 -21.69 -17.23
C SER A 256 -0.49 -22.39 -17.62
N ARG A 257 0.37 -22.74 -16.65
CA ARG A 257 1.58 -23.53 -16.90
C ARG A 257 1.31 -25.01 -17.10
N SER A 258 0.18 -25.54 -16.62
CA SER A 258 -0.17 -26.96 -16.80
C SER A 258 -0.79 -27.26 -18.15
N THR A 259 -1.37 -26.26 -18.84
CA THR A 259 -2.00 -26.44 -20.16
C THR A 259 -1.03 -26.33 -21.33
N ASN A 260 0.17 -25.76 -21.14
CA ASN A 260 1.19 -25.64 -22.19
C ASN A 260 2.27 -26.73 -22.11
N LYS A 261 2.04 -27.79 -21.32
CA LYS A 261 2.96 -28.95 -21.17
C LYS A 261 2.33 -30.27 -21.65
N SER A 262 1.20 -30.22 -22.35
CA SER A 262 0.58 -31.37 -23.01
C SER A 262 0.82 -31.34 -24.50
#